data_AF-A0A9D6VMK4-F1
#
_entry.id   AF-A0A9D6VMK4-F1
#
_cell.length_a   1.000
_cell.length_b   1.000
_cell.length_c   1.000
_cell.angle_alpha   90.00
_cell.angle_beta   90.00
_cell.angle_gamma   90.00
#
_symmetry.space_group_name_H-M   'P 1'
#
loop_
_entity.id
_entity.type
_entity.pdbx_description
1 polymer ?
#
loop_
_entity_poly.entity_id
_entity_poly.type
_entity_poly.pdbx_seq_one_letter_code
_entity_poly.pdbx_strand_id
1 'polypeptide(L)' 'MPRTNMLGKIEKEVEKLSLKEQLKLVEKLTHKLQKTGIRIKKELDWKGLYGIGKGLWKGDDAQKYVNQIREDRA' A
#
# COMPACT_ATOMS: atom_id res chain seq x y z
N MET A 1 -17.54 -26.30 17.05
CA MET A 1 -16.52 -26.83 16.12
C MET A 1 -15.29 -25.92 16.17
N PRO A 2 -14.06 -26.46 16.30
CA PRO A 2 -12.89 -25.64 16.61
C PRO A 2 -12.41 -24.90 15.35
N ARG A 3 -12.30 -23.57 15.43
CA ARG A 3 -11.90 -22.68 14.32
C ARG A 3 -10.52 -23.02 13.72
N THR A 4 -9.67 -23.69 14.50
CA THR A 4 -8.33 -24.16 14.11
C THR A 4 -8.34 -25.06 12.88
N ASN A 5 -9.35 -25.92 12.74
CA ASN A 5 -9.43 -26.85 11.61
C ASN A 5 -9.93 -26.18 10.31
N MET A 6 -10.45 -24.95 10.40
CA MET A 6 -10.94 -24.19 9.25
C MET A 6 -9.83 -23.37 8.59
N LEU A 7 -8.95 -22.75 9.39
CA LEU A 7 -7.80 -21.99 8.88
C LEU A 7 -6.83 -22.88 8.10
N GLY A 8 -6.48 -24.05 8.63
CA GLY A 8 -5.60 -24.98 7.92
C GLY A 8 -6.21 -25.53 6.62
N LYS A 9 -7.54 -25.57 6.49
CA LYS A 9 -8.19 -25.88 5.20
C LYS A 9 -8.06 -24.73 4.22
N ILE A 10 -8.21 -23.49 4.68
CA ILE A 10 -8.06 -22.30 3.83
C ILE A 10 -6.63 -22.20 3.31
N GLU A 11 -5.61 -22.45 4.15
CA GLU A 11 -4.20 -22.46 3.73
C GLU A 11 -3.97 -23.44 2.58
N LYS A 12 -4.45 -24.67 2.71
CA LYS A 12 -4.35 -25.70 1.66
C LYS A 12 -5.08 -25.34 0.36
N GLU A 13 -6.18 -24.58 0.45
CA GLU A 13 -6.88 -24.11 -0.76
C GLU A 13 -6.15 -22.91 -1.40
N VAL A 14 -5.50 -22.06 -0.60
CA VAL A 14 -4.69 -20.94 -1.11
C VAL A 14 -3.44 -21.45 -1.84
N GLU A 15 -2.81 -22.52 -1.35
CA GLU A 15 -1.65 -23.15 -1.99
C GLU A 15 -1.95 -23.68 -3.41
N LYS A 16 -3.22 -24.02 -3.70
CA LYS A 16 -3.64 -24.48 -5.04
C LYS A 16 -3.84 -23.34 -6.04
N LEU A 17 -3.91 -22.09 -5.57
CA LEU A 17 -4.09 -20.92 -6.43
C LEU A 17 -2.76 -20.54 -7.11
N SER A 18 -2.85 -19.95 -8.30
CA SER A 18 -1.68 -19.33 -8.91
C SER A 18 -1.18 -18.12 -8.10
N LEU A 19 0.09 -17.75 -8.25
CA LEU A 19 0.68 -16.59 -7.57
C LEU A 19 -0.13 -15.30 -7.80
N LYS A 20 -0.69 -15.13 -9.01
CA LYS A 20 -1.53 -13.96 -9.36
C LYS A 20 -2.86 -13.96 -8.59
N GLU A 21 -3.45 -15.12 -8.39
CA GLU A 21 -4.69 -15.27 -7.62
C GLU A 21 -4.45 -15.13 -6.12
N GLN A 22 -3.34 -15.66 -5.62
CA GLN A 22 -2.90 -15.44 -4.23
C GLN A 22 -2.71 -13.95 -3.95
N LEU A 23 -2.03 -13.21 -4.84
CA LEU A 23 -1.84 -11.77 -4.71
C LEU A 23 -3.19 -11.02 -4.68
N LYS A 24 -4.11 -11.35 -5.59
CA LYS A 24 -5.46 -10.77 -5.62
C LYS A 24 -6.27 -11.09 -4.36
N LEU A 25 -6.06 -12.25 -3.76
CA LEU A 25 -6.69 -12.63 -2.49
C LEU A 25 -6.16 -11.76 -1.35
N VAL A 26 -4.84 -11.55 -1.28
CA VAL A 26 -4.19 -10.68 -0.29
C VAL A 26 -4.74 -9.25 -0.39
N GLU A 27 -4.80 -8.67 -1.59
CA GLU A 27 -5.36 -7.32 -1.80
C GLU A 27 -6.80 -7.19 -1.27
N LYS A 28 -7.66 -8.17 -1.60
CA LYS A 28 -9.04 -8.18 -1.12
C LYS A 28 -9.13 -8.30 0.40
N LEU A 29 -8.27 -9.13 1.01
CA LEU A 29 -8.22 -9.29 2.47
C LEU A 29 -7.74 -7.99 3.13
N THR A 30 -6.68 -7.38 2.62
CA THR A 30 -6.18 -6.09 3.11
C THR A 30 -7.26 -5.01 3.03
N HIS A 31 -7.98 -4.90 1.90
CA HIS A 31 -9.08 -3.94 1.75
C HIS A 31 -10.23 -4.21 2.74
N LYS A 32 -10.59 -5.47 2.97
CA LYS A 32 -11.63 -5.82 3.96
C LYS A 32 -11.20 -5.43 5.37
N LEU A 33 -9.96 -5.74 5.76
CA LEU A 33 -9.42 -5.40 7.09
C LEU A 33 -9.35 -3.89 7.32
N GLN A 34 -8.96 -3.12 6.29
CA GLN A 34 -8.96 -1.66 6.34
C GLN A 34 -10.38 -1.10 6.51
N LYS A 35 -11.39 -1.70 5.85
CA LYS A 35 -12.80 -1.29 5.98
C LYS A 35 -13.39 -1.59 7.36
N THR A 36 -12.98 -2.69 8.00
CA THR A 36 -13.46 -3.08 9.34
C THR A 36 -12.76 -2.33 10.48
N GLY A 37 -11.98 -1.29 10.18
CA GLY A 37 -11.36 -0.45 11.21
C GLY A 37 -10.10 -1.06 11.83
N ILE A 38 -9.67 -2.25 11.38
CA ILE A 38 -8.31 -2.76 11.62
C ILE A 38 -7.37 -2.03 10.66
N ARG A 39 -7.30 -0.70 10.83
CA ARG A 39 -6.18 0.05 10.32
C ARG A 39 -5.01 -0.36 11.21
N ILE A 40 -4.12 -1.18 10.67
CA ILE A 40 -2.72 -1.09 11.06
C ILE A 40 -2.41 0.40 10.84
N LYS A 41 -2.42 1.20 11.92
CA LYS A 41 -1.95 2.57 11.86
C LYS A 41 -0.49 2.42 11.44
N LYS A 42 -0.22 2.46 10.13
CA LYS A 42 0.98 3.13 9.68
C LYS A 42 0.79 4.54 10.21
N GLU A 43 1.40 4.84 11.34
CA GLU A 43 1.79 6.22 11.59
C GLU A 43 2.52 6.63 10.31
N LEU A 44 1.84 7.43 9.50
CA LEU A 44 2.49 8.14 8.41
C LEU A 44 3.38 9.14 9.12
N ASP A 45 4.56 8.66 9.52
CA ASP A 45 5.58 9.51 10.10
C ASP A 45 6.11 10.37 8.97
N TRP A 46 5.59 11.59 8.89
CA TRP A 46 6.01 12.59 7.94
C TRP A 46 7.52 12.87 8.03
N LYS A 47 8.17 12.59 9.17
CA LYS A 47 9.63 12.67 9.29
C LYS A 47 10.34 11.64 8.41
N GLY A 48 9.76 10.44 8.24
CA GLY A 48 10.28 9.43 7.31
C GLY A 48 10.11 9.81 5.84
N LEU A 49 9.18 10.72 5.52
CA LEU A 49 8.97 11.25 4.17
C LEU A 49 9.86 12.48 3.87
N TYR A 50 10.47 13.07 4.90
CA TYR A 50 11.37 14.21 4.74
C TYR A 50 12.62 13.78 3.96
N GLY A 51 12.81 14.36 2.77
CA GLY A 51 13.97 14.09 1.92
C GLY A 51 13.79 12.96 0.90
N ILE A 52 12.69 12.20 0.91
CA ILE A 52 12.41 11.17 -0.12
C ILE A 52 12.34 11.81 -1.53
N GLY A 53 11.84 13.05 -1.61
CA GLY A 53 11.85 13.81 -2.88
C GLY A 53 13.26 14.08 -3.41
N LYS A 54 14.28 14.25 -2.55
CA LYS A 54 15.60 14.75 -2.99
C LYS A 54 16.32 13.82 -3.99
N GLY A 55 16.02 12.52 -3.99
CA GLY A 55 16.59 11.54 -4.92
C GLY A 55 15.67 11.08 -6.06
N LEU A 56 14.39 11.46 -6.03
CA LEU A 56 13.42 11.12 -7.08
C LEU A 56 13.48 12.07 -8.27
N TRP A 57 14.01 13.26 -8.05
CA TRP A 57 14.09 14.31 -9.04
C TRP A 57 15.41 14.10 -9.77
N LYS A 58 15.36 13.74 -11.06
CA LYS A 58 16.52 13.36 -11.89
C LYS A 58 17.37 14.60 -12.24
N GLY A 59 17.77 15.38 -11.24
CA GLY A 59 18.41 16.69 -11.42
C GLY A 59 17.41 17.84 -11.60
N ASP A 60 16.10 17.58 -11.56
CA ASP A 60 15.10 18.63 -11.59
C ASP A 60 15.02 19.36 -10.25
N ASP A 61 15.03 20.69 -10.29
CA ASP A 61 14.86 21.52 -9.12
C ASP A 61 13.40 21.44 -8.63
N ALA A 62 13.25 21.00 -7.39
CA ALA A 62 12.01 21.01 -6.60
C ALA A 62 11.18 22.27 -6.82
N GLN A 63 11.86 23.41 -6.79
CA GLN A 63 11.28 24.73 -6.85
C GLN A 63 10.79 25.09 -8.25
N LYS A 64 11.53 24.67 -9.29
CA LYS A 64 11.19 24.95 -10.69
C LYS A 64 9.86 24.29 -11.10
N TYR A 65 9.64 23.05 -10.69
CA TYR A 65 8.36 22.35 -10.92
C TYR A 65 7.19 23.03 -10.23
N VAL A 66 7.36 23.45 -8.96
CA VAL A 66 6.30 24.13 -8.21
C VAL A 66 5.97 25.48 -8.84
N ASN A 67 6.98 26.21 -9.33
CA ASN A 67 6.78 27.47 -10.03
C ASN A 67 6.00 27.26 -11.33
N GLN A 68 6.34 26.25 -12.13
CA GLN A 68 5.62 25.92 -13.36
C GLN A 68 4.15 25.59 -13.11
N ILE A 69 3.83 24.81 -12.07
CA ILE A 69 2.44 24.53 -11.69
C ILE A 69 1.66 25.78 -11.28
N ARG A 70 2.32 26.77 -10.67
CA ARG A 70 1.68 28.03 -10.27
C ARG A 70 1.39 28.91 -11.48
N GLU A 71 2.31 28.93 -12.43
CA GLU A 71 2.16 29.66 -13.69
C GLU A 71 1.08 29.01 -14.58
N ASP A 72 1.03 27.67 -14.67
CA ASP A 72 0.00 26.94 -15.42
C ASP A 72 -1.44 27.10 -14.85
N ARG A 73 -1.57 27.65 -13.65
CA ARG A 73 -2.86 27.90 -12.97
C ARG A 73 -3.29 29.36 -13.00
N ALA A 74 -2.46 30.25 -13.53
CA ALA A 74 -2.74 31.68 -13.69
C ALA A 74 -3.29 31.98 -15.09
#